data_AF-A0AAQ0BQJ4-F1
#
_entry.id   AF-A0AAQ0BQJ4-F1
#
_cell.length_a   1.000
_cell.length_b   1.000
_cell.length_c   1.000
_cell.angle_alpha   90.00
_cell.angle_beta   90.00
_cell.angle_gamma   90.00
#
_symmetry.space_group_name_H-M   'P 1'
#
loop_
_entity.id
_entity.type
_entity.pdbx_description
1 polymer ?
#
loop_
_entity_poly.entity_id
_entity_poly.type
_entity_poly.pdbx_seq_one_letter_code
_entity_poly.pdbx_strand_id
1 'polypeptide(L)'
;MTIQPAPIPADASPVGVYTRADDAWLVSHSERPHLFRIQHRRADGATDIDTVVDLDNLDAKLRKWRREGYTRSDGPAAGSPPQRAGFLRELRAAAGAQPGATLAGVALPAGAGGPLVPARDPAYRFDARAANVLRDIVENRRLLLIGHTGSGKTSLIEQTAAHTGHGVLRANMNGQTSVGDFVGFWTVKGGATIWVDGVLPSAMRQGLWLIVDEVDFAEPAILAVLTAVLEPGGRLLLKEKGGEIVAPHPSFRLFATANAAGAMSRFRHLYQGANVMNDAFLDRWRVYQIDYLAPADEAAVLRRTFGERVSPAMADTLAAIAAACRRAFERDDLASAFSTRRLIDWTDLMLRTGDPEEAAGPTIYAKVSAEDAALIRDIIRHHIDLDAV
;
A
#
# COMPACT_ATOMS: atom_id res chain seq x y z
N MET A 1 2.62 -68.51 17.23
CA MET A 1 3.06 -67.12 17.43
C MET A 1 1.96 -66.22 16.91
N THR A 2 1.06 -65.82 17.80
CA THR A 2 -0.21 -65.15 17.43
C THR A 2 0.03 -63.65 17.36
N ILE A 3 0.01 -63.09 16.14
CA ILE A 3 0.21 -61.65 15.91
C ILE A 3 -1.07 -60.92 16.34
N GLN A 4 -1.01 -60.17 17.45
CA GLN A 4 -2.07 -59.20 17.78
C GLN A 4 -1.94 -57.97 16.88
N PRO A 5 -3.03 -57.48 16.25
CA PRO A 5 -2.99 -56.24 15.49
C PRO A 5 -2.86 -55.02 16.42
N ALA A 6 -2.09 -54.03 15.97
CA ALA A 6 -1.76 -52.81 16.70
C ALA A 6 -2.99 -51.97 17.11
N PRO A 7 -2.94 -51.23 18.24
CA PRO A 7 -4.00 -50.31 18.65
C PRO A 7 -4.12 -49.11 17.70
N ILE A 8 -5.33 -48.55 17.57
CA ILE A 8 -5.58 -47.34 16.76
C ILE A 8 -5.06 -46.12 17.51
N PRO A 9 -4.45 -45.14 16.83
CA PRO A 9 -4.28 -43.80 17.36
C PRO A 9 -5.64 -43.18 17.72
N ALA A 10 -5.72 -42.50 18.85
CA ALA A 10 -6.94 -41.84 19.34
C ALA A 10 -7.48 -40.70 18.43
N ASP A 11 -6.80 -40.40 17.31
CA ASP A 11 -7.05 -39.27 16.42
C ASP A 11 -7.62 -39.68 15.04
N ALA A 12 -7.93 -40.96 14.83
CA ALA A 12 -8.50 -41.42 13.57
C ALA A 12 -10.03 -41.21 13.56
N SER A 13 -10.52 -40.27 12.74
CA SER A 13 -11.97 -40.02 12.59
C SER A 13 -12.72 -41.32 12.24
N PRO A 14 -13.81 -41.66 12.98
CA PRO A 14 -14.59 -42.88 12.76
C PRO A 14 -15.57 -42.76 11.57
N VAL A 15 -15.62 -41.60 10.92
CA VAL A 15 -16.45 -41.33 9.74
C VAL A 15 -15.78 -41.91 8.49
N GLY A 16 -16.55 -42.62 7.67
CA GLY A 16 -16.04 -43.24 6.44
C GLY A 16 -16.97 -44.33 5.89
N VAL A 17 -16.55 -44.92 4.77
CA VAL A 17 -17.22 -46.07 4.16
C VAL A 17 -16.45 -47.34 4.52
N TYR A 18 -17.17 -48.29 5.10
CA TYR A 18 -16.66 -49.60 5.46
C TYR A 18 -17.33 -50.62 4.55
N THR A 19 -16.55 -51.45 3.88
CA THR A 19 -17.08 -52.46 2.95
C THR A 19 -16.77 -53.86 3.43
N ARG A 20 -17.67 -54.79 3.14
CA ARG A 20 -17.46 -56.22 3.33
C ARG A 20 -18.31 -56.97 2.31
N ALA A 21 -17.65 -57.83 1.53
CA ALA A 21 -18.26 -58.40 0.33
C ALA A 21 -18.84 -57.28 -0.57
N ASP A 22 -20.05 -57.45 -1.09
CA ASP A 22 -20.71 -56.50 -1.99
C ASP A 22 -21.52 -55.41 -1.25
N ASP A 23 -21.46 -55.39 0.08
CA ASP A 23 -22.18 -54.45 0.93
C ASP A 23 -21.27 -53.33 1.45
N ALA A 24 -21.86 -52.14 1.66
CA ALA A 24 -21.17 -50.96 2.17
C ALA A 24 -21.92 -50.34 3.34
N TRP A 25 -21.19 -49.92 4.37
CA TRP A 25 -21.71 -49.21 5.52
C TRP A 25 -21.10 -47.81 5.60
N LEU A 26 -21.95 -46.79 5.52
CA LEU A 26 -21.54 -45.40 5.68
C LEU A 26 -21.72 -44.99 7.14
N VAL A 27 -20.62 -44.57 7.78
CA VAL A 27 -20.63 -43.95 9.10
C VAL A 27 -20.48 -42.44 8.91
N SER A 28 -21.45 -41.66 9.36
CA SER A 28 -21.45 -40.18 9.29
C SER A 28 -21.84 -39.56 10.63
N HIS A 29 -21.70 -38.24 10.78
CA HIS A 29 -22.32 -37.55 11.89
C HIS A 29 -23.86 -37.58 11.76
N SER A 30 -24.54 -37.72 12.89
CA SER A 30 -25.98 -37.52 12.99
C SER A 30 -26.31 -36.02 13.09
N GLU A 31 -27.56 -35.65 12.86
CA GLU A 31 -28.06 -34.29 13.10
C GLU A 31 -28.09 -33.95 14.60
N ARG A 32 -28.06 -34.96 15.47
CA ARG A 32 -27.94 -34.80 16.93
C ARG A 32 -26.48 -34.65 17.33
N PRO A 33 -26.11 -33.63 18.14
CA PRO A 33 -24.74 -33.43 18.60
C PRO A 33 -24.17 -34.69 19.27
N HIS A 34 -22.90 -34.99 18.99
CA HIS A 34 -22.14 -36.12 19.56
C HIS A 34 -22.64 -37.53 19.21
N LEU A 35 -23.61 -37.66 18.29
CA LEU A 35 -24.08 -38.95 17.79
C LEU A 35 -23.62 -39.19 16.34
N PHE A 36 -23.52 -40.47 15.98
CA PHE A 36 -23.11 -40.95 14.67
C PHE A 36 -24.23 -41.79 14.06
N ARG A 37 -24.39 -41.68 12.76
CA ARG A 37 -25.33 -42.43 11.93
C ARG A 37 -24.57 -43.52 11.18
N ILE A 38 -25.13 -44.73 11.16
CA ILE A 38 -24.63 -45.85 10.38
C ILE A 38 -25.74 -46.26 9.41
N GLN A 39 -25.45 -46.20 8.11
CA GLN A 39 -26.36 -46.61 7.05
C GLN A 39 -25.78 -47.82 6.32
N HIS A 40 -26.57 -48.88 6.15
CA HIS A 40 -26.19 -50.05 5.37
C HIS A 40 -26.74 -49.94 3.95
N ARG A 41 -25.85 -50.01 2.97
CA ARG A 41 -26.15 -50.09 1.55
C ARG A 41 -25.84 -51.49 1.07
N ARG A 42 -26.86 -52.19 0.59
CA ARG A 42 -26.74 -53.54 0.03
C ARG A 42 -26.30 -53.47 -1.43
N ALA A 43 -25.80 -54.59 -1.93
CA ALA A 43 -25.34 -54.75 -3.32
C ALA A 43 -26.40 -54.39 -4.39
N ASP A 44 -27.69 -54.51 -4.07
CA ASP A 44 -28.83 -54.15 -4.94
C ASP A 44 -29.12 -52.63 -4.99
N GLY A 45 -28.33 -51.82 -4.26
CA GLY A 45 -28.49 -50.38 -4.15
C GLY A 45 -29.52 -49.95 -3.10
N ALA A 46 -30.25 -50.88 -2.49
CA ALA A 46 -31.16 -50.57 -1.39
C ALA A 46 -30.36 -50.14 -0.16
N THR A 47 -30.78 -49.02 0.44
CA THR A 47 -30.20 -48.53 1.70
C THR A 47 -31.23 -48.79 2.79
N ASP A 48 -30.86 -49.57 3.81
CA ASP A 48 -31.77 -49.95 4.89
C ASP A 48 -31.08 -49.89 6.26
N ILE A 49 -31.87 -49.61 7.30
CA ILE A 49 -31.47 -49.42 8.71
C ILE A 49 -30.59 -48.17 8.96
N ASP A 50 -31.20 -47.11 9.50
CA ASP A 50 -30.52 -45.96 10.13
C ASP A 50 -30.28 -46.29 11.61
N THR A 51 -29.07 -46.71 11.98
CA THR A 51 -28.72 -46.84 13.41
C THR A 51 -27.96 -45.60 13.86
N VAL A 52 -28.53 -44.87 14.82
CA VAL A 52 -27.86 -43.75 15.47
C VAL A 52 -27.24 -44.23 16.78
N VAL A 53 -25.94 -44.02 16.96
CA VAL A 53 -25.15 -44.48 18.11
C VAL A 53 -24.25 -43.37 18.65
N ASP A 54 -23.91 -43.42 19.94
CA ASP A 54 -22.85 -42.58 20.50
C ASP A 54 -21.45 -43.08 20.09
N LEU A 55 -20.42 -42.33 20.47
CA LEU A 55 -19.02 -42.64 20.13
C LEU A 55 -18.56 -43.98 20.70
N ASP A 56 -18.93 -44.30 21.94
CA ASP A 56 -18.49 -45.53 22.63
C ASP A 56 -19.07 -46.78 21.94
N ASN A 57 -20.35 -46.73 21.58
CA ASN A 57 -21.04 -47.79 20.84
C ASN A 57 -20.52 -47.91 19.41
N LEU A 58 -20.22 -46.78 18.75
CA LEU A 58 -19.59 -46.78 17.43
C LEU A 58 -18.20 -47.44 17.49
N ASP A 59 -17.38 -47.08 18.47
CA ASP A 59 -16.03 -47.62 18.62
C ASP A 59 -16.04 -49.12 18.91
N ALA A 60 -17.00 -49.61 19.71
CA ALA A 60 -17.21 -51.03 19.91
C ALA A 60 -17.56 -51.74 18.60
N LYS A 61 -18.42 -51.14 17.78
CA LYS A 61 -18.86 -51.67 16.48
C LYS A 61 -17.73 -51.67 15.44
N LEU A 62 -16.94 -50.60 15.36
CA LEU A 62 -15.78 -50.51 14.47
C LEU A 62 -14.64 -51.45 14.86
N ARG A 63 -14.45 -51.71 16.17
CA ARG A 63 -13.52 -52.75 16.65
C ARG A 63 -13.99 -54.15 16.25
N LYS A 64 -15.30 -54.42 16.32
CA LYS A 64 -15.89 -55.68 15.85
C LYS A 64 -15.71 -55.83 14.32
N TRP A 65 -16.01 -54.81 13.54
CA TRP A 65 -15.85 -54.83 12.08
C TRP A 65 -14.41 -55.09 11.63
N ARG A 66 -13.42 -54.55 12.34
CA ARG A 66 -12.02 -54.88 12.04
C ARG A 66 -11.67 -56.34 12.30
N ARG A 67 -12.19 -56.95 13.38
CA ARG A 67 -12.01 -58.39 13.63
C ARG A 67 -12.70 -59.26 12.58
N GLU A 68 -13.77 -58.75 11.97
CA GLU A 68 -14.56 -59.44 10.95
C GLU A 68 -14.10 -59.16 9.50
N GLY A 69 -12.99 -58.42 9.32
CA GLY A 69 -12.36 -58.21 8.02
C GLY A 69 -13.00 -57.14 7.12
N TYR A 70 -13.73 -56.18 7.69
CA TYR A 70 -14.24 -55.04 6.91
C TYR A 70 -13.08 -54.12 6.48
N THR A 71 -13.10 -53.69 5.23
CA THR A 71 -12.11 -52.76 4.68
C THR A 71 -12.66 -51.33 4.70
N ARG A 72 -11.89 -50.40 5.28
CA ARG A 72 -12.20 -48.97 5.18
C ARG A 72 -11.65 -48.48 3.85
N SER A 73 -12.52 -48.00 2.97
CA SER A 73 -12.10 -47.20 1.84
C SER A 73 -11.99 -45.76 2.32
N ASP A 74 -10.77 -45.27 2.51
CA ASP A 74 -10.54 -43.83 2.53
C ASP A 74 -10.85 -43.35 1.11
N GLY A 75 -12.08 -42.90 0.89
CA GLY A 75 -12.47 -42.24 -0.34
C GLY A 75 -11.49 -41.11 -0.66
N PRO A 76 -11.40 -40.68 -1.94
CA PRO A 76 -10.45 -39.64 -2.35
C PRO A 76 -10.48 -38.50 -1.35
N ALA A 77 -9.30 -38.19 -0.79
CA ALA A 77 -9.10 -37.22 0.28
C ALA A 77 -10.05 -36.07 0.06
N ALA A 78 -11.00 -35.89 1.00
CA ALA A 78 -12.06 -34.90 0.89
C ALA A 78 -11.43 -33.56 0.54
N GLY A 79 -11.52 -33.19 -0.75
CA GLY A 79 -11.23 -31.85 -1.19
C GLY A 79 -12.06 -30.94 -0.30
N SER A 80 -11.40 -29.95 0.30
CA SER A 80 -12.04 -28.92 1.11
C SER A 80 -13.40 -28.56 0.49
N PRO A 81 -14.52 -28.67 1.23
CA PRO A 81 -15.84 -28.50 0.64
C PRO A 81 -15.87 -27.18 -0.15
N PRO A 82 -16.62 -27.09 -1.27
CA PRO A 82 -16.70 -25.87 -2.09
C PRO A 82 -17.06 -24.62 -1.25
N GLN A 83 -17.69 -24.84 -0.10
CA GLN A 83 -17.98 -23.85 0.94
C GLN A 83 -16.74 -23.29 1.65
N ARG A 84 -15.59 -23.98 1.77
CA ARG A 84 -14.34 -23.42 2.35
C ARG A 84 -13.61 -22.50 1.37
N ALA A 85 -13.58 -22.86 0.09
CA ALA A 85 -13.08 -21.98 -0.97
C ALA A 85 -14.02 -20.77 -1.17
N GLY A 86 -15.33 -21.00 -1.01
CA GLY A 86 -16.35 -19.97 -0.94
C GLY A 86 -16.24 -19.10 0.30
N PHE A 87 -15.97 -19.66 1.48
CA PHE A 87 -16.01 -18.95 2.75
C PHE A 87 -15.02 -17.80 2.82
N LEU A 88 -13.75 -17.97 2.42
CA LEU A 88 -12.82 -16.84 2.40
C LEU A 88 -13.22 -15.79 1.36
N ARG A 89 -13.78 -16.20 0.23
CA ARG A 89 -14.27 -15.29 -0.82
C ARG A 89 -15.53 -14.54 -0.38
N GLU A 90 -16.46 -15.22 0.27
CA GLU A 90 -17.73 -14.70 0.82
C GLU A 90 -17.47 -13.86 2.07
N LEU A 91 -16.51 -14.22 2.92
CA LEU A 91 -16.02 -13.43 4.05
C LEU A 91 -15.30 -12.17 3.54
N ARG A 92 -14.48 -12.26 2.48
CA ARG A 92 -13.86 -11.08 1.84
C ARG A 92 -14.89 -10.17 1.16
N ALA A 93 -15.89 -10.77 0.52
CA ALA A 93 -17.01 -10.04 -0.07
C ALA A 93 -17.88 -9.38 1.00
N ALA A 94 -18.16 -10.07 2.11
CA ALA A 94 -18.90 -9.56 3.27
C ALA A 94 -18.11 -8.54 4.09
N ALA A 95 -16.76 -8.63 4.10
CA ALA A 95 -15.85 -7.66 4.70
C ALA A 95 -15.63 -6.41 3.82
N GLY A 96 -16.23 -6.35 2.63
CA GLY A 96 -16.30 -5.14 1.80
C GLY A 96 -15.02 -4.75 1.05
N ALA A 97 -13.97 -5.58 1.04
CA ALA A 97 -12.72 -5.27 0.34
C ALA A 97 -12.38 -6.35 -0.70
N GLN A 98 -12.63 -6.03 -1.97
CA GLN A 98 -11.93 -6.71 -3.07
C GLN A 98 -10.43 -6.36 -2.94
N PRO A 99 -9.50 -7.33 -2.99
CA PRO A 99 -8.08 -7.01 -3.01
C PRO A 99 -7.78 -6.21 -4.28
N GLY A 100 -7.36 -4.95 -4.13
CA GLY A 100 -7.11 -4.05 -5.25
C GLY A 100 -5.81 -4.37 -5.95
N ALA A 101 -4.70 -4.35 -5.21
CA ALA A 101 -3.37 -4.69 -5.71
C ALA A 101 -2.46 -5.12 -4.56
N THR A 102 -1.44 -5.91 -4.88
CA THR A 102 -0.32 -6.18 -3.97
C THR A 102 0.88 -5.33 -4.40
N LEU A 103 1.28 -4.38 -3.55
CA LEU A 103 2.38 -3.44 -3.80
C LEU A 103 3.46 -3.65 -2.75
N ALA A 104 4.72 -3.82 -3.17
CA ALA A 104 5.85 -4.16 -2.28
C ALA A 104 5.52 -5.26 -1.25
N GLY A 105 4.77 -6.28 -1.65
CA GLY A 105 4.35 -7.40 -0.80
C GLY A 105 3.18 -7.12 0.16
N VAL A 106 2.58 -5.93 0.12
CA VAL A 106 1.43 -5.54 0.94
C VAL A 106 0.17 -5.57 0.09
N ALA A 107 -0.86 -6.29 0.53
CA ALA A 107 -2.17 -6.28 -0.12
C ALA A 107 -2.98 -5.06 0.30
N LEU A 108 -3.43 -4.26 -0.66
CA LEU A 108 -4.25 -3.07 -0.42
C LEU A 108 -5.69 -3.27 -0.94
N PRO A 109 -6.69 -2.70 -0.26
CA PRO A 109 -8.08 -2.76 -0.71
C PRO A 109 -8.27 -1.96 -2.00
N ALA A 110 -9.14 -2.45 -2.88
CA ALA A 110 -9.56 -1.74 -4.07
C ALA A 110 -10.35 -0.47 -3.72
N GLY A 111 -10.09 0.61 -4.45
CA GLY A 111 -10.89 1.81 -4.46
C GLY A 111 -12.01 1.73 -5.49
N ALA A 112 -12.91 2.72 -5.45
CA ALA A 112 -14.09 2.77 -6.31
C ALA A 112 -13.79 3.17 -7.76
N GLY A 113 -12.54 3.50 -8.10
CA GLY A 113 -12.19 4.09 -9.38
C GLY A 113 -12.63 5.55 -9.50
N GLY A 114 -12.67 6.05 -10.74
CA GLY A 114 -13.21 7.38 -11.06
C GLY A 114 -12.18 8.38 -11.59
N PRO A 115 -12.64 9.60 -11.93
CA PRO A 115 -11.83 10.61 -12.63
C PRO A 115 -10.72 11.21 -11.75
N LEU A 116 -10.80 11.04 -10.42
CA LEU A 116 -9.79 11.51 -9.48
C LEU A 116 -8.71 10.48 -9.20
N VAL A 117 -8.76 9.29 -9.81
CA VAL A 117 -7.67 8.30 -9.70
C VAL A 117 -6.46 8.83 -10.50
N PRO A 118 -5.27 8.96 -9.88
CA PRO A 118 -4.10 9.42 -10.61
C PRO A 118 -3.71 8.50 -11.75
N ALA A 119 -3.00 9.03 -12.74
CA ALA A 119 -2.41 8.22 -13.79
C ALA A 119 -1.34 7.28 -13.23
N ARG A 120 -1.35 6.03 -13.69
CA ARG A 120 -0.28 5.08 -13.38
C ARG A 120 0.97 5.45 -14.15
N ASP A 121 2.07 5.58 -13.43
CA ASP A 121 3.40 5.68 -14.01
C ASP A 121 3.97 4.26 -14.15
N PRO A 122 4.13 3.73 -15.39
CA PRO A 122 4.66 2.39 -15.61
C PRO A 122 6.13 2.25 -15.18
N ALA A 123 6.86 3.36 -15.04
CA ALA A 123 8.24 3.35 -14.57
C ALA A 123 8.36 3.33 -13.05
N TYR A 124 7.29 3.69 -12.33
CA TYR A 124 7.32 3.75 -10.88
C TYR A 124 7.60 2.39 -10.25
N ARG A 125 8.47 2.37 -9.24
CA ARG A 125 8.87 1.17 -8.52
C ARG A 125 8.63 1.38 -7.03
N PHE A 126 7.79 0.53 -6.45
CA PHE A 126 7.69 0.42 -5.00
C PHE A 126 8.90 -0.37 -4.49
N ASP A 127 9.82 0.32 -3.83
CA ASP A 127 10.94 -0.33 -3.15
C ASP A 127 10.48 -0.97 -1.83
N ALA A 128 11.31 -1.84 -1.25
CA ALA A 128 10.96 -2.58 -0.04
C ALA A 128 10.65 -1.67 1.18
N ARG A 129 11.23 -0.46 1.24
CA ARG A 129 10.99 0.51 2.31
C ARG A 129 9.58 1.09 2.25
N ALA A 130 8.94 1.09 1.08
CA ALA A 130 7.55 1.50 0.93
C ALA A 130 6.57 0.58 1.68
N ALA A 131 6.95 -0.68 1.97
CA ALA A 131 6.04 -1.66 2.58
C ALA A 131 5.47 -1.21 3.93
N ASN A 132 6.23 -0.45 4.74
CA ASN A 132 5.72 0.05 6.02
C ASN A 132 4.70 1.18 5.82
N VAL A 133 4.97 2.11 4.89
CA VAL A 133 4.02 3.15 4.48
C VAL A 133 2.72 2.52 3.98
N LEU A 134 2.83 1.51 3.12
CA LEU A 134 1.66 0.80 2.55
C LEU A 134 0.83 0.07 3.62
N ARG A 135 1.46 -0.55 4.62
CA ARG A 135 0.74 -1.16 5.75
C ARG A 135 -0.03 -0.12 6.53
N ASP A 136 0.58 1.02 6.82
CA ASP A 136 -0.09 2.08 7.56
C ASP A 136 -1.22 2.76 6.76
N ILE A 137 -1.13 2.78 5.41
CA ILE A 137 -2.25 3.17 4.53
C ILE A 137 -3.45 2.24 4.72
N VAL A 138 -3.20 0.92 4.76
CA VAL A 138 -4.25 -0.08 5.00
C VAL A 138 -4.90 0.12 6.36
N GLU A 139 -4.09 0.41 7.40
CA GLU A 139 -4.56 0.71 8.76
C GLU A 139 -5.21 2.10 8.92
N ASN A 140 -5.30 2.91 7.86
CA ASN A 140 -5.82 4.27 7.91
C ASN A 140 -5.08 5.18 8.92
N ARG A 141 -3.76 5.03 9.05
CA ARG A 141 -2.95 5.96 9.83
C ARG A 141 -2.85 7.30 9.11
N ARG A 142 -2.69 8.38 9.87
CA ARG A 142 -2.38 9.71 9.35
C ARG A 142 -0.90 9.75 9.01
N LEU A 143 -0.55 9.91 7.74
CA LEU A 143 0.85 9.79 7.31
C LEU A 143 1.46 11.14 6.96
N LEU A 144 2.62 11.44 7.53
CA LEU A 144 3.46 12.56 7.14
C LEU A 144 4.75 12.03 6.51
N LEU A 145 4.95 12.28 5.22
CA LEU A 145 6.17 11.92 4.51
C LEU A 145 7.11 13.13 4.51
N ILE A 146 8.30 12.98 5.09
CA ILE A 146 9.35 14.02 5.10
C ILE A 146 10.53 13.59 4.25
N GLY A 147 11.29 14.53 3.71
CA GLY A 147 12.49 14.22 2.92
C GLY A 147 12.81 15.31 1.91
N HIS A 148 13.91 15.18 1.19
CA HIS A 148 14.32 16.18 0.20
C HIS A 148 13.32 16.32 -0.95
N THR A 149 13.35 17.47 -1.63
CA THR A 149 12.55 17.67 -2.85
C THR A 149 12.89 16.62 -3.90
N GLY A 150 11.87 16.11 -4.60
CA GLY A 150 12.07 15.11 -5.66
C GLY A 150 12.53 13.73 -5.17
N SER A 151 12.39 13.39 -3.87
CA SER A 151 12.64 12.03 -3.36
C SER A 151 11.48 11.05 -3.55
N GLY A 152 10.36 11.48 -4.13
CA GLY A 152 9.22 10.60 -4.45
C GLY A 152 8.12 10.51 -3.40
N LYS A 153 8.08 11.40 -2.40
CA LYS A 153 7.05 11.46 -1.34
C LYS A 153 5.61 11.44 -1.88
N THR A 154 5.26 12.43 -2.69
CA THR A 154 3.92 12.58 -3.26
C THR A 154 3.62 11.46 -4.24
N SER A 155 4.59 11.11 -5.09
CA SER A 155 4.48 10.03 -6.06
C SER A 155 4.21 8.68 -5.41
N LEU A 156 4.76 8.40 -4.22
CA LEU A 156 4.46 7.17 -3.47
C LEU A 156 2.97 7.05 -3.17
N ILE A 157 2.33 8.13 -2.71
CA ILE A 157 0.90 8.13 -2.39
C ILE A 157 0.09 8.03 -3.68
N GLU A 158 0.37 8.88 -4.67
CA GLU A 158 -0.37 8.94 -5.93
C GLU A 158 -0.29 7.62 -6.70
N GLN A 159 0.89 7.00 -6.77
CA GLN A 159 1.05 5.71 -7.43
C GLN A 159 0.41 4.58 -6.64
N THR A 160 0.43 4.62 -5.30
CA THR A 160 -0.35 3.65 -4.51
C THR A 160 -1.84 3.75 -4.87
N ALA A 161 -2.38 4.97 -4.89
CA ALA A 161 -3.78 5.24 -5.24
C ALA A 161 -4.12 4.81 -6.67
N ALA A 162 -3.25 5.11 -7.64
CA ALA A 162 -3.41 4.74 -9.04
C ALA A 162 -3.47 3.22 -9.25
N HIS A 163 -2.63 2.47 -8.54
CA HIS A 163 -2.59 1.01 -8.62
C HIS A 163 -3.77 0.33 -7.92
N THR A 164 -4.36 0.99 -6.92
CA THR A 164 -5.46 0.45 -6.11
C THR A 164 -6.83 1.01 -6.48
N GLY A 165 -6.90 2.05 -7.31
CA GLY A 165 -8.15 2.66 -7.79
C GLY A 165 -8.77 3.66 -6.80
N HIS A 166 -7.97 4.29 -5.94
CA HIS A 166 -8.45 5.35 -5.03
C HIS A 166 -8.32 6.73 -5.67
N GLY A 167 -9.38 7.53 -5.56
CA GLY A 167 -9.34 8.93 -6.00
C GLY A 167 -8.54 9.81 -5.05
N VAL A 168 -7.77 10.75 -5.58
CA VAL A 168 -6.88 11.64 -4.82
C VAL A 168 -7.26 13.09 -5.07
N LEU A 169 -7.32 13.88 -3.99
CA LEU A 169 -7.27 15.32 -4.01
C LEU A 169 -5.94 15.78 -3.41
N ARG A 170 -5.26 16.70 -4.10
CA ARG A 170 -4.01 17.29 -3.63
C ARG A 170 -4.23 18.77 -3.36
N ALA A 171 -3.94 19.18 -2.14
CA ALA A 171 -3.95 20.56 -1.70
C ALA A 171 -2.50 20.99 -1.51
N ASN A 172 -1.98 21.81 -2.41
CA ASN A 172 -0.62 22.34 -2.29
C ASN A 172 -0.64 23.55 -1.37
N MET A 173 0.07 23.47 -0.25
CA MET A 173 0.11 24.54 0.72
C MET A 173 1.13 25.59 0.31
N ASN A 174 0.69 26.83 0.29
CA ASN A 174 1.53 27.98 0.06
C ASN A 174 0.99 29.16 0.88
N GLY A 175 1.75 30.25 0.97
CA GLY A 175 1.34 31.46 1.70
C GLY A 175 0.12 32.20 1.14
N GLN A 176 -0.55 31.67 0.11
CA GLN A 176 -1.81 32.20 -0.43
C GLN A 176 -2.98 31.21 -0.26
N THR A 177 -2.73 30.00 0.22
CA THR A 177 -3.77 28.99 0.40
C THR A 177 -4.61 29.38 1.61
N SER A 178 -5.86 29.72 1.38
CA SER A 178 -6.73 30.21 2.43
C SER A 178 -7.43 29.07 3.18
N VAL A 179 -7.94 29.38 4.37
CA VAL A 179 -8.86 28.47 5.08
C VAL A 179 -10.11 28.21 4.24
N GLY A 180 -10.55 29.16 3.41
CA GLY A 180 -11.68 29.00 2.50
C GLY A 180 -11.44 27.92 1.45
N ASP A 181 -10.25 27.87 0.86
CA ASP A 181 -9.87 26.82 -0.11
C ASP A 181 -9.82 25.44 0.55
N PHE A 182 -9.34 25.42 1.81
CA PHE A 182 -9.12 24.18 2.52
C PHE A 182 -10.40 23.60 3.16
N VAL A 183 -11.19 24.46 3.80
CA VAL A 183 -12.39 24.10 4.58
C VAL A 183 -13.68 24.43 3.84
N GLY A 184 -13.74 25.57 3.18
CA GLY A 184 -14.93 26.03 2.46
C GLY A 184 -15.29 27.46 2.79
N PHE A 185 -16.21 28.01 2.01
CA PHE A 185 -16.64 29.39 2.13
C PHE A 185 -18.09 29.56 1.66
N TRP A 186 -18.72 30.64 2.13
CA TRP A 186 -20.02 31.08 1.62
C TRP A 186 -19.85 31.93 0.36
N THR A 187 -20.66 31.67 -0.66
CA THR A 187 -20.72 32.48 -1.88
C THR A 187 -22.16 32.72 -2.30
N VAL A 188 -22.39 33.70 -3.19
CA VAL A 188 -23.72 34.01 -3.71
C VAL A 188 -23.84 33.48 -5.13
N LYS A 189 -24.80 32.59 -5.38
CA LYS A 189 -25.10 32.07 -6.71
C LYS A 189 -26.58 32.25 -6.99
N GLY A 190 -26.91 33.06 -8.00
CA GLY A 190 -28.31 33.32 -8.39
C GLY A 190 -29.13 34.01 -7.30
N GLY A 191 -28.52 34.87 -6.49
CA GLY A 191 -29.20 35.60 -5.40
C GLY A 191 -29.36 34.82 -4.10
N ALA A 192 -28.92 33.56 -4.04
CA ALA A 192 -28.91 32.75 -2.82
C ALA A 192 -27.48 32.56 -2.29
N THR A 193 -27.33 32.64 -0.98
CA THR A 193 -26.07 32.33 -0.27
C THR A 193 -25.95 30.82 -0.13
N ILE A 194 -24.91 30.24 -0.74
CA ILE A 194 -24.63 28.80 -0.73
C ILE A 194 -23.24 28.53 -0.13
N TRP A 195 -23.13 27.44 0.60
CA TRP A 195 -21.84 26.95 1.10
C TRP A 195 -21.16 26.12 0.04
N VAL A 196 -19.89 26.38 -0.20
CA VAL A 196 -19.02 25.56 -1.05
C VAL A 196 -17.98 24.92 -0.14
N ASP A 197 -17.95 23.59 -0.13
CA ASP A 197 -16.95 22.85 0.62
C ASP A 197 -15.56 23.02 0.02
N GLY A 198 -14.58 23.22 0.89
CA GLY A 198 -13.17 23.16 0.51
C GLY A 198 -12.71 21.71 0.29
N VAL A 199 -11.42 21.57 0.02
CA VAL A 199 -10.81 20.27 -0.34
C VAL A 199 -10.93 19.23 0.79
N LEU A 200 -10.79 19.64 2.06
CA LEU A 200 -10.84 18.74 3.21
C LEU A 200 -12.23 18.11 3.43
N PRO A 201 -13.30 18.88 3.62
CA PRO A 201 -14.64 18.31 3.77
C PRO A 201 -15.09 17.52 2.53
N SER A 202 -14.70 17.95 1.34
CA SER A 202 -14.99 17.23 0.10
C SER A 202 -14.36 15.83 0.09
N ALA A 203 -13.07 15.74 0.41
CA ALA A 203 -12.35 14.46 0.50
C ALA A 203 -12.92 13.56 1.61
N MET A 204 -13.21 14.14 2.78
CA MET A 204 -13.76 13.41 3.92
C MET A 204 -15.11 12.77 3.59
N ARG A 205 -16.03 13.49 2.94
CA ARG A 205 -17.36 12.96 2.60
C ARG A 205 -17.32 11.91 1.50
N GLN A 206 -16.47 12.12 0.49
CA GLN A 206 -16.40 11.25 -0.69
C GLN A 206 -15.47 10.04 -0.50
N GLY A 207 -14.76 9.94 0.62
CA GLY A 207 -13.82 8.84 0.85
C GLY A 207 -12.58 8.90 -0.03
N LEU A 208 -12.21 10.11 -0.46
CA LEU A 208 -11.03 10.33 -1.28
C LEU A 208 -9.77 10.35 -0.41
N TRP A 209 -8.63 10.16 -1.04
CA TRP A 209 -7.34 10.37 -0.40
C TRP A 209 -7.01 11.85 -0.51
N LEU A 210 -6.66 12.49 0.61
CA LEU A 210 -6.24 13.88 0.63
C LEU A 210 -4.74 13.96 0.89
N ILE A 211 -4.00 14.60 -0.02
CA ILE A 211 -2.60 14.95 0.17
C ILE A 211 -2.51 16.45 0.48
N VAL A 212 -2.10 16.78 1.70
CA VAL A 212 -1.70 18.14 2.11
C VAL A 212 -0.21 18.28 1.79
N ASP A 213 0.07 18.73 0.58
CA ASP A 213 1.43 18.79 0.06
C ASP A 213 2.13 20.06 0.57
N GLU A 214 3.40 19.93 0.96
CA GLU A 214 4.18 21.01 1.58
C GLU A 214 3.50 21.59 2.83
N VAL A 215 2.99 20.73 3.73
CA VAL A 215 2.23 21.16 4.94
C VAL A 215 3.01 22.14 5.81
N ASP A 216 4.34 22.11 5.75
CA ASP A 216 5.22 23.09 6.37
C ASP A 216 5.04 24.51 5.83
N PHE A 217 4.42 24.74 4.68
CA PHE A 217 4.07 26.06 4.17
C PHE A 217 2.61 26.46 4.45
N ALA A 218 1.84 25.63 5.14
CA ALA A 218 0.45 25.94 5.46
C ALA A 218 0.34 27.10 6.46
N GLU A 219 -0.68 27.94 6.30
CA GLU A 219 -0.98 28.94 7.31
C GLU A 219 -1.34 28.29 8.66
N PRO A 220 -0.98 28.92 9.80
CA PRO A 220 -1.30 28.38 11.14
C PRO A 220 -2.79 28.06 11.33
N ALA A 221 -3.69 28.82 10.69
CA ALA A 221 -5.12 28.57 10.76
C ALA A 221 -5.54 27.24 10.10
N ILE A 222 -4.89 26.86 8.98
CA ILE A 222 -5.10 25.57 8.33
C ILE A 222 -4.58 24.43 9.21
N LEU A 223 -3.39 24.60 9.81
CA LEU A 223 -2.82 23.63 10.74
C LEU A 223 -3.73 23.40 11.96
N ALA A 224 -4.32 24.48 12.49
CA ALA A 224 -5.27 24.40 13.60
C ALA A 224 -6.49 23.55 13.24
N VAL A 225 -7.04 23.70 12.03
CA VAL A 225 -8.15 22.87 11.54
C VAL A 225 -7.75 21.40 11.41
N LEU A 226 -6.56 21.12 10.88
CA LEU A 226 -6.05 19.75 10.72
C LEU A 226 -5.98 19.00 12.05
N THR A 227 -5.58 19.68 13.14
CA THR A 227 -5.46 19.08 14.47
C THR A 227 -6.70 18.25 14.85
N ALA A 228 -7.91 18.78 14.62
CA ALA A 228 -9.16 18.09 14.98
C ALA A 228 -9.43 16.82 14.15
N VAL A 229 -8.95 16.78 12.90
CA VAL A 229 -9.13 15.62 11.99
C VAL A 229 -8.07 14.55 12.22
N LEU A 230 -6.92 14.94 12.76
CA LEU A 230 -5.81 14.04 13.06
C LEU A 230 -6.02 13.23 14.34
N GLU A 231 -6.86 13.68 15.26
CA GLU A 231 -7.21 12.93 16.47
C GLU A 231 -7.85 11.56 16.12
N PRO A 232 -7.73 10.54 17.01
CA PRO A 232 -8.44 9.27 16.86
C PRO A 232 -9.96 9.49 16.75
N GLY A 233 -10.56 9.04 15.64
CA GLY A 233 -11.98 9.29 15.36
C GLY A 233 -12.31 10.76 15.06
N GLY A 234 -11.30 11.56 14.72
CA GLY A 234 -11.40 12.99 14.44
C GLY A 234 -12.48 13.33 13.42
N ARG A 235 -13.22 14.41 13.70
CA ARG A 235 -14.30 14.93 12.88
C ARG A 235 -14.03 16.40 12.60
N LEU A 236 -14.50 16.89 11.46
CA LEU A 236 -14.37 18.29 11.09
C LEU A 236 -15.65 19.04 11.51
N LEU A 237 -15.50 20.06 12.35
CA LEU A 237 -16.58 20.98 12.71
C LEU A 237 -16.54 22.21 11.79
N LEU A 238 -17.55 22.35 10.93
CA LEU A 238 -17.74 23.51 10.07
C LEU A 238 -18.46 24.62 10.83
N LYS A 239 -17.70 25.37 11.64
CA LYS A 239 -18.25 26.47 12.46
C LYS A 239 -19.04 27.49 11.65
N GLU A 240 -18.53 27.86 10.47
CA GLU A 240 -19.15 28.83 9.58
C GLU A 240 -20.44 28.31 8.91
N LYS A 241 -20.61 26.98 8.87
CA LYS A 241 -21.79 26.33 8.30
C LYS A 241 -22.73 25.82 9.40
N GLY A 242 -23.02 26.68 10.37
CA GLY A 242 -23.95 26.38 11.47
C GLY A 242 -23.49 25.25 12.40
N GLY A 243 -22.19 24.95 12.45
CA GLY A 243 -21.65 23.88 13.30
C GLY A 243 -21.88 22.47 12.76
N GLU A 244 -22.04 22.29 11.45
CA GLU A 244 -22.10 20.96 10.84
C GLU A 244 -20.87 20.12 11.21
N ILE A 245 -21.08 18.86 11.58
CA ILE A 245 -20.02 17.91 11.88
C ILE A 245 -19.86 16.95 10.70
N VAL A 246 -18.69 16.97 10.06
CA VAL A 246 -18.32 16.06 8.98
C VAL A 246 -17.51 14.91 9.55
N ALA A 247 -18.09 13.70 9.52
CA ALA A 247 -17.39 12.47 9.83
C ALA A 247 -16.63 11.96 8.60
N PRO A 248 -15.39 11.46 8.73
CA PRO A 248 -14.64 10.92 7.61
C PRO A 248 -15.28 9.60 7.12
N HIS A 249 -15.43 9.48 5.81
CA HIS A 249 -15.80 8.22 5.16
C HIS A 249 -14.77 7.12 5.47
N PRO A 250 -15.14 5.83 5.61
CA PRO A 250 -14.21 4.75 5.94
C PRO A 250 -13.02 4.59 4.97
N SER A 251 -13.18 4.98 3.70
CA SER A 251 -12.11 5.00 2.69
C SER A 251 -11.25 6.27 2.67
N PHE A 252 -11.63 7.32 3.41
CA PHE A 252 -10.84 8.56 3.50
C PHE A 252 -9.47 8.27 4.08
N ARG A 253 -8.41 8.73 3.40
CA ARG A 253 -7.03 8.67 3.86
C ARG A 253 -6.45 10.07 3.84
N LEU A 254 -5.68 10.42 4.87
CA LEU A 254 -5.08 11.74 5.02
C LEU A 254 -3.57 11.60 5.05
N PHE A 255 -2.94 12.32 4.14
CA PHE A 255 -1.51 12.38 3.95
C PHE A 255 -1.04 13.82 4.04
N ALA A 256 0.20 14.00 4.47
CA ALA A 256 0.91 15.25 4.32
C ALA A 256 2.33 14.98 3.80
N THR A 257 2.90 15.95 3.10
CA THR A 257 4.32 15.96 2.75
C THR A 257 4.97 17.20 3.32
N ALA A 258 6.24 17.10 3.70
CA ALA A 258 7.03 18.26 4.12
C ALA A 258 8.50 18.10 3.71
N ASN A 259 9.19 19.22 3.56
CA ASN A 259 10.60 19.23 3.19
C ASN A 259 11.50 19.65 4.36
N ALA A 260 10.96 20.35 5.37
CA ALA A 260 11.70 20.89 6.51
C ALA A 260 11.07 20.54 7.89
N ALA A 261 10.27 19.48 7.98
CA ALA A 261 9.64 19.04 9.23
C ALA A 261 10.39 17.88 9.92
N GLY A 262 10.28 17.78 11.24
CA GLY A 262 10.90 16.72 12.04
C GLY A 262 12.41 16.64 11.86
N ALA A 263 12.94 15.46 11.53
CA ALA A 263 14.36 15.25 11.26
C ALA A 263 14.91 16.11 10.11
N MET A 264 14.05 16.57 9.20
CA MET A 264 14.44 17.44 8.08
C MET A 264 14.56 18.91 8.47
N SER A 265 14.22 19.30 9.71
CA SER A 265 14.31 20.68 10.19
C SER A 265 15.72 21.27 10.13
N ARG A 266 16.77 20.44 10.19
CA ARG A 266 18.17 20.86 9.98
C ARG A 266 18.41 21.47 8.59
N PHE A 267 17.64 21.05 7.59
CA PHE A 267 17.73 21.52 6.21
C PHE A 267 16.78 22.67 5.89
N ARG A 268 16.11 23.26 6.89
CA ARG A 268 15.14 24.34 6.72
C ARG A 268 15.69 25.56 5.98
N HIS A 269 17.00 25.82 6.09
CA HIS A 269 17.65 26.91 5.36
C HIS A 269 17.52 26.75 3.83
N LEU A 270 17.31 25.53 3.32
CA LEU A 270 17.03 25.22 1.92
C LEU A 270 15.55 25.45 1.53
N TYR A 271 14.67 25.63 2.51
CA TYR A 271 13.21 25.76 2.33
C TYR A 271 12.70 27.02 3.05
N GLN A 272 13.13 28.17 2.55
CA GLN A 272 12.71 29.46 3.10
C GLN A 272 11.19 29.61 3.06
N GLY A 273 10.60 30.07 4.17
CA GLY A 273 9.14 30.21 4.31
C GLY A 273 8.44 28.99 4.91
N ALA A 274 9.10 27.83 5.04
CA ALA A 274 8.55 26.71 5.79
C ALA A 274 8.30 27.11 7.26
N ASN A 275 7.38 26.45 7.95
CA ASN A 275 7.06 26.59 9.36
C ASN A 275 7.84 25.57 10.19
N VAL A 276 8.14 25.91 11.45
CA VAL A 276 8.65 24.90 12.39
C VAL A 276 7.43 24.16 12.90
N MET A 277 7.37 22.85 12.66
CA MET A 277 6.33 22.01 13.24
C MET A 277 6.72 21.65 14.67
N ASN A 278 5.83 21.92 15.62
CA ASN A 278 6.03 21.52 17.01
C ASN A 278 5.78 20.00 17.20
N ASP A 279 6.34 19.45 18.27
CA ASP A 279 6.25 18.01 18.56
C ASP A 279 4.79 17.55 18.71
N ALA A 280 3.94 18.38 19.35
CA ALA A 280 2.52 18.06 19.50
C ALA A 280 1.82 17.86 18.15
N PHE A 281 2.10 18.67 17.14
CA PHE A 281 1.56 18.50 15.79
C PHE A 281 2.10 17.20 15.17
N LEU A 282 3.40 16.93 15.29
CA LEU A 282 4.05 15.75 14.73
C LEU A 282 3.58 14.44 15.38
N ASP A 283 3.31 14.41 16.68
CA ASP A 283 2.83 13.23 17.43
C ASP A 283 1.50 12.67 16.91
N ARG A 284 0.73 13.51 16.20
CA ARG A 284 -0.55 13.12 15.58
C ARG A 284 -0.37 12.44 14.22
N TRP A 285 0.85 12.44 13.70
CA TRP A 285 1.21 11.79 12.45
C TRP A 285 2.07 10.56 12.71
N ARG A 286 1.93 9.57 11.84
CA ARG A 286 2.98 8.59 11.60
C ARG A 286 3.95 9.21 10.59
N VAL A 287 5.15 9.55 11.05
CA VAL A 287 6.16 10.23 10.25
C VAL A 287 7.10 9.22 9.58
N TYR A 288 7.25 9.33 8.26
CA TYR A 288 8.19 8.53 7.47
C TYR A 288 9.17 9.44 6.75
N GLN A 289 10.46 9.17 6.89
CA GLN A 289 11.49 9.83 6.09
C GLN A 289 11.71 9.07 4.78
N ILE A 290 11.44 9.74 3.66
CA ILE A 290 11.63 9.23 2.31
C ILE A 290 12.87 9.87 1.71
N ASP A 291 13.91 9.04 1.61
CA ASP A 291 15.15 9.39 0.96
C ASP A 291 15.15 8.98 -0.52
N TYR A 292 16.17 9.40 -1.25
CA TYR A 292 16.37 8.98 -2.62
C TYR A 292 16.57 7.46 -2.74
N LEU A 293 16.35 6.95 -3.95
CA LEU A 293 16.55 5.55 -4.27
C LEU A 293 18.03 5.18 -4.23
N ALA A 294 18.31 3.91 -3.91
CA ALA A 294 19.64 3.36 -4.11
C ALA A 294 20.02 3.42 -5.60
N PRO A 295 21.32 3.54 -5.95
CA PRO A 295 21.74 3.69 -7.35
C PRO A 295 21.17 2.61 -8.28
N ALA A 296 21.14 1.35 -7.84
CA ALA A 296 20.59 0.25 -8.62
C ALA A 296 19.07 0.37 -8.89
N ASP A 297 18.30 0.87 -7.91
CA ASP A 297 16.87 1.11 -8.10
C ASP A 297 16.62 2.34 -8.97
N GLU A 298 17.43 3.40 -8.83
CA GLU A 298 17.34 4.61 -9.66
C GLU A 298 17.70 4.34 -11.12
N ALA A 299 18.75 3.53 -11.38
CA ALA A 299 19.07 3.02 -12.71
C ALA A 299 17.91 2.21 -13.31
N ALA A 300 17.24 1.39 -12.50
CA ALA A 300 16.06 0.66 -12.95
C ALA A 300 14.88 1.59 -13.30
N VAL A 301 14.70 2.69 -12.57
CA VAL A 301 13.72 3.73 -12.93
C VAL A 301 14.07 4.34 -14.29
N LEU A 302 15.31 4.77 -14.50
CA LEU A 302 15.75 5.36 -15.78
C LEU A 302 15.48 4.43 -16.97
N ARG A 303 15.83 3.14 -16.85
CA ARG A 303 15.56 2.17 -17.92
C ARG A 303 14.08 2.00 -18.22
N ARG A 304 13.21 2.07 -17.21
CA ARG A 304 11.76 1.96 -17.44
C ARG A 304 11.17 3.23 -18.02
N THR A 305 11.67 4.39 -17.60
CA THR A 305 11.21 5.70 -18.09
C THR A 305 11.59 5.90 -19.56
N PHE A 306 12.80 5.51 -19.96
CA PHE A 306 13.34 5.80 -21.30
C PHE A 306 13.42 4.58 -22.22
N GLY A 307 13.12 3.39 -21.72
CA GLY A 307 13.13 2.14 -22.49
C GLY A 307 14.50 1.85 -23.10
N GLU A 308 14.50 1.39 -24.36
CA GLU A 308 15.71 1.01 -25.10
C GLU A 308 16.64 2.18 -25.40
N ARG A 309 16.18 3.44 -25.25
CA ARG A 309 17.03 4.63 -25.42
C ARG A 309 18.11 4.71 -24.33
N VAL A 310 17.93 4.02 -23.20
CA VAL A 310 18.91 3.99 -22.11
C VAL A 310 19.42 2.57 -21.89
N SER A 311 20.70 2.36 -22.22
CA SER A 311 21.37 1.07 -21.95
C SER A 311 21.58 0.86 -20.44
N PRO A 312 21.74 -0.40 -19.97
CA PRO A 312 22.06 -0.67 -18.58
C PRO A 312 23.29 0.08 -18.06
N ALA A 313 24.39 0.08 -18.84
CA ALA A 313 25.61 0.80 -18.47
C ALA A 313 25.36 2.30 -18.33
N MET A 314 24.61 2.92 -19.27
CA MET A 314 24.30 4.34 -19.18
C MET A 314 23.42 4.66 -17.95
N ALA A 315 22.42 3.83 -17.66
CA ALA A 315 21.59 4.00 -16.47
C ALA A 315 22.40 3.89 -15.16
N ASP A 316 23.30 2.91 -15.09
CA ASP A 316 24.16 2.71 -13.91
C ASP A 316 25.13 3.88 -13.73
N THR A 317 25.73 4.39 -14.82
CA THR A 317 26.60 5.57 -14.80
C THR A 317 25.84 6.82 -14.33
N LEU A 318 24.66 7.09 -14.89
CA LEU A 318 23.83 8.25 -14.52
C LEU A 318 23.40 8.19 -13.05
N ALA A 319 22.97 7.02 -12.57
CA ALA A 319 22.63 6.82 -11.17
C ALA A 319 23.85 6.97 -10.24
N ALA A 320 25.04 6.53 -10.66
CA ALA A 320 26.28 6.72 -9.92
C ALA A 320 26.66 8.20 -9.77
N ILE A 321 26.51 9.00 -10.85
CA ILE A 321 26.71 10.45 -10.84
C ILE A 321 25.76 11.11 -9.84
N ALA A 322 24.45 10.81 -9.91
CA ALA A 322 23.47 11.36 -8.98
C ALA A 322 23.82 11.02 -7.52
N ALA A 323 24.24 9.78 -7.26
CA ALA A 323 24.68 9.35 -5.93
C ALA A 323 25.97 10.04 -5.47
N ALA A 324 26.93 10.30 -6.38
CA ALA A 324 28.14 11.05 -6.07
C ALA A 324 27.83 12.50 -5.68
N CYS A 325 26.94 13.18 -6.43
CA CYS A 325 26.46 14.50 -6.06
C CYS A 325 25.75 14.51 -4.70
N ARG A 326 24.93 13.50 -4.39
CA ARG A 326 24.29 13.39 -3.06
C ARG A 326 25.30 13.18 -1.93
N ARG A 327 26.35 12.36 -2.14
CA ARG A 327 27.45 12.22 -1.17
C ARG A 327 28.24 13.51 -1.00
N ALA A 328 28.41 14.32 -2.05
CA ALA A 328 29.03 15.64 -1.95
C ALA A 328 28.17 16.60 -1.11
N PHE A 329 26.85 16.61 -1.33
CA PHE A 329 25.91 17.34 -0.48
C PHE A 329 25.95 16.88 1.00
N GLU A 330 26.00 15.58 1.27
CA GLU A 330 26.10 15.04 2.65
C GLU A 330 27.40 15.46 3.37
N ARG A 331 28.46 15.80 2.63
CA ARG A 331 29.72 16.34 3.16
C ARG A 331 29.77 17.86 3.20
N ASP A 332 28.66 18.52 2.87
CA ASP A 332 28.55 19.98 2.73
C ASP A 332 29.43 20.56 1.59
N ASP A 333 29.89 19.74 0.63
CA ASP A 333 30.62 20.19 -0.56
C ASP A 333 29.69 20.83 -1.61
N LEU A 334 28.39 20.48 -1.57
CA LEU A 334 27.35 21.08 -2.42
C LEU A 334 26.27 21.71 -1.54
N ALA A 335 25.71 22.83 -1.97
CA ALA A 335 24.66 23.53 -1.20
C ALA A 335 23.29 22.85 -1.29
N SER A 336 23.05 22.00 -2.29
CA SER A 336 21.75 21.34 -2.48
C SER A 336 21.86 19.91 -3.00
N ALA A 337 20.92 19.06 -2.59
CA ALA A 337 20.88 17.66 -2.99
C ALA A 337 20.50 17.50 -4.48
N PHE A 338 21.13 16.53 -5.15
CA PHE A 338 20.81 16.17 -6.54
C PHE A 338 19.57 15.27 -6.60
N SER A 339 18.42 15.82 -7.00
CA SER A 339 17.15 15.09 -6.99
C SER A 339 16.98 14.10 -8.15
N THR A 340 16.18 13.04 -7.94
CA THR A 340 15.79 12.11 -9.02
C THR A 340 15.04 12.82 -10.16
N ARG A 341 14.28 13.87 -9.86
CA ARG A 341 13.64 14.72 -10.88
C ARG A 341 14.68 15.38 -11.81
N ARG A 342 15.76 15.91 -11.22
CA ARG A 342 16.87 16.51 -11.98
C ARG A 342 17.60 15.46 -12.84
N LEU A 343 17.79 14.24 -12.30
CA LEU A 343 18.39 13.14 -13.06
C LEU A 343 17.56 12.77 -14.29
N ILE A 344 16.23 12.65 -14.15
CA ILE A 344 15.33 12.33 -15.25
C ILE A 344 15.32 13.44 -16.31
N ASP A 345 15.23 14.71 -15.89
CA ASP A 345 15.26 15.88 -16.79
C ASP A 345 16.57 15.96 -17.59
N TRP A 346 17.71 15.77 -16.91
CA TRP A 346 19.02 15.73 -17.54
C TRP A 346 19.15 14.57 -18.53
N THR A 347 18.67 13.38 -18.15
CA THR A 347 18.70 12.20 -19.04
C THR A 347 17.84 12.42 -20.29
N ASP A 348 16.64 12.98 -20.16
CA ASP A 348 15.77 13.24 -21.32
C ASP A 348 16.42 14.21 -22.30
N LEU A 349 17.00 15.31 -21.80
CA LEU A 349 17.66 16.28 -22.67
C LEU A 349 18.93 15.71 -23.29
N MET A 350 19.75 14.97 -22.53
CA MET A 350 20.94 14.30 -23.03
C MET A 350 20.62 13.33 -24.17
N LEU A 351 19.51 12.58 -24.07
CA LEU A 351 19.07 11.68 -25.14
C LEU A 351 18.54 12.41 -26.40
N ARG A 352 18.27 13.72 -26.31
CA ARG A 352 17.86 14.57 -27.45
C ARG A 352 19.06 15.28 -28.09
N THR A 353 19.98 15.79 -27.28
CA THR A 353 21.16 16.52 -27.75
C THR A 353 22.30 15.59 -28.16
N GLY A 354 22.39 14.41 -27.55
CA GLY A 354 23.54 13.52 -27.68
C GLY A 354 24.76 13.98 -26.89
N ASP A 355 24.63 15.03 -26.08
CA ASP A 355 25.72 15.67 -25.33
C ASP A 355 25.33 15.85 -23.85
N PRO A 356 26.03 15.18 -22.90
CA PRO A 356 25.76 15.30 -21.48
C PRO A 356 26.08 16.68 -20.89
N GLU A 357 27.10 17.38 -21.39
CA GLU A 357 27.51 18.71 -20.92
C GLU A 357 26.53 19.79 -21.43
N GLU A 358 26.15 19.71 -22.70
CA GLU A 358 25.10 20.59 -23.27
C GLU A 358 23.80 20.44 -22.49
N ALA A 359 23.39 19.19 -22.23
CA ALA A 359 22.18 18.91 -21.48
C ALA A 359 22.26 19.36 -20.02
N ALA A 360 23.44 19.25 -19.38
CA ALA A 360 23.65 19.68 -17.99
C ALA A 360 23.52 21.19 -17.81
N GLY A 361 23.80 22.00 -18.85
CA GLY A 361 23.65 23.46 -18.85
C GLY A 361 22.30 23.93 -18.27
N PRO A 362 21.17 23.70 -18.96
CA PRO A 362 19.86 24.15 -18.50
C PRO A 362 19.25 23.26 -17.40
N THR A 363 19.61 21.97 -17.33
CA THR A 363 18.97 21.04 -16.40
C THR A 363 19.61 21.03 -15.00
N ILE A 364 20.89 21.42 -14.92
CA ILE A 364 21.71 21.36 -13.69
C ILE A 364 22.39 22.71 -13.43
N TYR A 365 23.31 23.14 -14.29
CA TYR A 365 24.27 24.22 -13.98
C TYR A 365 23.59 25.58 -13.79
N ALA A 366 22.59 25.90 -14.61
CA ALA A 366 21.86 27.17 -14.49
C ALA A 366 21.03 27.30 -13.20
N LYS A 367 20.88 26.21 -12.43
CA LYS A 367 20.03 26.15 -11.22
C LYS A 367 20.83 26.20 -9.91
N VAL A 368 22.16 26.27 -9.98
CA VAL A 368 23.07 26.21 -8.82
C VAL A 368 24.12 27.32 -8.89
N SER A 369 24.92 27.49 -7.84
CA SER A 369 26.04 28.43 -7.85
C SER A 369 27.10 28.01 -8.87
N ALA A 370 27.97 28.95 -9.27
CA ALA A 370 29.08 28.64 -10.17
C ALA A 370 30.04 27.59 -9.58
N GLU A 371 30.25 27.63 -8.26
CA GLU A 371 31.07 26.65 -7.52
C GLU A 371 30.44 25.25 -7.54
N ASP A 372 29.15 25.14 -7.19
CA ASP A 372 28.40 23.88 -7.26
C ASP A 372 28.40 23.32 -8.70
N ALA A 373 28.21 24.19 -9.70
CA ALA A 373 28.22 23.79 -11.11
C ALA A 373 29.58 23.23 -11.53
N ALA A 374 30.69 23.83 -11.08
CA ALA A 374 32.03 23.35 -11.36
C ALA A 374 32.28 21.97 -10.73
N LEU A 375 31.91 21.78 -9.46
CA LEU A 375 32.06 20.49 -8.80
C LEU A 375 31.18 19.40 -9.45
N ILE A 376 29.93 19.71 -9.80
CA ILE A 376 29.06 18.75 -10.49
C ILE A 376 29.62 18.40 -11.87
N ARG A 377 30.21 19.37 -12.58
CA ARG A 377 30.89 19.12 -13.86
C ARG A 377 32.07 18.16 -13.70
N ASP A 378 32.90 18.37 -12.68
CA ASP A 378 34.02 17.46 -12.38
C ASP A 378 33.53 16.04 -12.06
N ILE A 379 32.43 15.91 -11.29
CA ILE A 379 31.79 14.62 -11.03
C ILE A 379 31.31 13.96 -12.33
N ILE A 380 30.68 14.70 -13.24
CA ILE A 380 30.21 14.17 -14.52
C ILE A 380 31.39 13.66 -15.35
N ARG A 381 32.45 14.48 -15.51
CA ARG A 381 33.68 14.13 -16.24
C ARG A 381 34.45 12.96 -15.65
N HIS A 382 34.35 12.75 -14.35
CA HIS A 382 34.92 11.58 -13.70
C HIS A 382 34.24 10.27 -14.11
N HIS A 383 32.94 10.31 -14.44
CA HIS A 383 32.14 9.13 -14.76
C HIS A 383 31.92 8.93 -16.26
N ILE A 384 32.04 9.99 -17.06
CA ILE A 384 31.85 9.96 -18.51
C ILE A 384 33.12 10.46 -19.17
N ASP A 385 33.74 9.60 -19.97
CA ASP A 385 34.83 10.01 -20.87
C ASP A 385 34.23 10.80 -22.03
N LEU A 386 34.33 12.13 -21.96
CA LEU A 386 33.77 13.05 -22.95
C LEU A 386 34.62 13.12 -24.23
N ASP A 387 35.86 12.61 -24.20
CA ASP A 387 36.79 12.64 -25.32
C ASP A 387 36.81 11.32 -26.11
N ALA A 388 36.06 10.31 -25.64
CA ALA A 388 35.86 9.04 -26.33
C ALA A 388 34.90 9.19 -27.52
N VAL A 389 35.41 9.68 -28.65
CA VAL A 389 34.73 9.68 -29.96
C VAL A 389 35.45 8.77 -30.94
#